data_AF-A0A357C9C9-F1
#
_entry.id   AF-A0A357C9C9-F1
#
_cell.length_a   1.000
_cell.length_b   1.000
_cell.length_c   1.000
_cell.angle_alpha   90.00
_cell.angle_beta   90.00
_cell.angle_gamma   90.00
#
_symmetry.space_group_name_H-M   'P 1'
#
loop_
_entity.id
_entity.type
_entity.pdbx_description
1 polymer ?
#
loop_
_entity_poly.entity_id
_entity_poly.type
_entity_poly.pdbx_seq_one_letter_code
_entity_poly.pdbx_strand_id
1 'polypeptide(L)' 'MTNLLNVTEIDEILVKSGVWQKNGHFQLTSGRHSDQYLQCAMLSQYPAYFEPIARH' A
#
# COMPACT_ATOMS: atom_id res chain seq x y z
N MET A 1 2.95 -16.27 19.17
CA MET A 1 4.01 -15.42 18.59
C MET A 1 3.41 -14.71 17.40
N THR A 2 3.22 -13.39 17.47
CA THR A 2 2.84 -12.58 16.31
C THR A 2 4.03 -12.59 15.35
N ASN A 3 3.84 -13.15 14.16
CA ASN A 3 4.88 -13.12 13.12
C ASN A 3 4.86 -11.71 12.52
N LEU A 4 5.95 -10.99 12.67
CA LEU A 4 6.11 -9.65 12.11
C LEU A 4 6.34 -9.77 10.60
N LEU A 5 5.55 -9.06 9.81
CA LEU A 5 5.75 -8.94 8.37
C LEU A 5 7.10 -8.28 8.07
N ASN A 6 7.81 -8.78 7.07
CA ASN A 6 8.96 -8.09 6.51
C ASN A 6 8.53 -7.08 5.42
N VAL A 7 9.47 -6.25 4.98
CA VAL A 7 9.22 -5.19 3.99
C VAL A 7 8.67 -5.74 2.67
N THR A 8 9.16 -6.90 2.22
CA THR A 8 8.69 -7.54 0.97
C THR A 8 7.23 -8.00 1.10
N GLU A 9 6.86 -8.56 2.24
CA GLU A 9 5.47 -8.99 2.49
C GLU A 9 4.51 -7.79 2.53
N ILE A 10 4.92 -6.68 3.16
CA ILE A 10 4.15 -5.44 3.17
C ILE A 10 3.99 -4.89 1.74
N ASP A 11 5.07 -4.85 0.96
CA ASP A 11 5.04 -4.39 -0.43
C ASP A 11 4.06 -5.22 -1.29
N GLU A 12 4.13 -6.54 -1.18
CA GLU A 12 3.20 -7.43 -1.87
C GLU A 12 1.74 -7.17 -1.51
N ILE A 13 1.44 -6.95 -0.22
CA ILE A 13 0.07 -6.64 0.23
C ILE A 13 -0.41 -5.31 -0.37
N LEU A 14 0.43 -4.28 -0.35
CA LEU A 14 0.08 -2.96 -0.88
C LEU A 14 -0.11 -2.97 -2.42
N VAL A 15 0.69 -3.75 -3.14
CA VAL A 15 0.53 -3.92 -4.61
C VAL A 15 -0.69 -4.77 -4.93
N LYS A 16 -0.88 -5.92 -4.27
CA LYS A 16 -2.00 -6.84 -4.55
C LYS A 16 -3.36 -6.24 -4.19
N SER A 17 -3.42 -5.39 -3.17
CA SER A 17 -4.64 -4.64 -2.82
C SER A 17 -4.95 -3.49 -3.78
N GLY A 18 -4.03 -3.14 -4.69
CA GLY A 18 -4.19 -2.05 -5.65
C GLY A 18 -4.02 -0.65 -5.05
N VAL A 19 -3.70 -0.54 -3.75
CA VAL A 19 -3.50 0.76 -3.10
C VAL A 19 -2.18 1.40 -3.47
N TRP A 20 -1.19 0.61 -3.90
CA TRP A 20 0.07 1.10 -4.45
C TRP A 20 0.14 0.90 -5.96
N GLN A 21 -0.01 2.01 -6.68
CA GLN A 21 0.24 2.08 -8.12
C GLN A 21 1.72 2.43 -8.34
N LYS A 22 2.51 1.47 -8.81
CA LYS A 22 3.97 1.62 -9.02
C LYS A 22 4.37 2.20 -10.38
N ASN A 23 3.42 2.29 -11.31
CA ASN A 23 3.65 2.79 -12.65
C ASN A 23 2.50 3.72 -13.04
N GLY A 24 2.82 4.94 -13.48
CA GLY A 24 1.86 5.94 -13.90
C GLY A 24 2.50 7.31 -14.03
N HIS A 25 1.67 8.35 -14.08
CA HIS A 25 2.08 9.74 -13.97
C HIS A 25 1.05 10.46 -13.12
N PHE A 26 1.38 10.66 -11.85
CA PHE A 26 0.50 11.25 -10.86
C PHE A 26 0.99 12.66 -10.53
N GLN A 27 0.09 13.63 -10.62
CA GLN A 27 0.34 14.96 -10.06
C GLN A 27 -0.16 14.98 -8.62
N LEU A 28 0.78 15.09 -7.68
CA LEU A 28 0.49 15.14 -6.25
C LEU A 28 -0.11 16.49 -5.86
N THR A 29 -0.73 16.57 -4.70
CA THR A 29 -1.32 17.82 -4.17
C THR A 29 -0.30 18.94 -3.95
N SER A 30 0.98 18.60 -3.87
CA SER A 30 2.09 19.57 -3.86
C SER A 30 2.42 20.18 -5.23
N GLY A 31 1.77 19.72 -6.30
CA GLY A 31 2.11 20.04 -7.68
C GLY A 31 3.28 19.23 -8.25
N ARG A 32 3.96 18.42 -7.43
CA ARG A 32 5.03 17.51 -7.89
C ARG A 32 4.45 16.34 -8.67
N HIS A 33 5.26 15.83 -9.59
CA HIS A 33 4.94 14.65 -10.39
C HIS A 33 5.67 13.44 -9.84
N SER A 34 5.00 12.29 -9.79
CA SER A 34 5.58 11.00 -9.44
C SER A 34 5.04 9.92 -10.36
N ASP A 35 5.89 8.95 -10.65
CA ASP A 35 5.55 7.71 -11.34
C ASP A 35 4.81 6.71 -10.43
N GLN A 36 4.73 7.00 -9.12
CA GLN A 36 4.13 6.16 -8.12
C GLN A 36 3.09 6.91 -7.29
N TYR A 37 2.07 6.19 -6.84
CA TYR A 37 1.07 6.73 -5.92
C TYR A 37 0.58 5.65 -4.96
N LEU A 38 0.58 5.97 -3.66
CA LEU A 38 0.19 5.06 -2.58
C LEU A 38 -0.98 5.66 -1.79
N GLN A 39 -2.10 4.95 -1.80
CA GLN A 39 -3.34 5.32 -1.12
C GLN A 39 -3.58 4.45 0.13
N CYS A 40 -2.69 4.50 1.13
CA CYS A 40 -2.78 3.65 2.33
C CYS A 40 -4.16 3.63 3.00
N ALA A 41 -4.86 4.77 3.04
CA ALA A 41 -6.20 4.87 3.64
C ALA A 41 -7.21 3.89 3.01
N MET A 42 -7.07 3.62 1.70
CA MET A 42 -7.95 2.72 0.96
C MET A 42 -7.77 1.25 1.30
N LEU A 43 -6.64 0.88 1.93
CA LEU A 43 -6.36 -0.50 2.32
C LEU A 43 -7.44 -1.07 3.26
N SER A 44 -8.01 -0.21 4.11
CA SER A 44 -9.06 -0.60 5.07
C SER A 44 -10.35 -1.10 4.40
N GLN A 45 -10.56 -0.82 3.12
CA GLN A 45 -11.67 -1.38 2.34
C GLN A 45 -11.48 -2.87 1.99
N TYR A 46 -10.27 -3.41 2.18
CA TYR A 46 -9.93 -4.79 1.86
C TYR A 46 -9.45 -5.54 3.11
N PRO A 47 -10.36 -6.06 3.96
CA PRO A 47 -10.01 -6.67 5.25
C PRO A 47 -8.93 -7.76 5.16
N ALA A 48 -8.95 -8.59 4.11
CA ALA A 48 -7.96 -9.66 3.91
C ALA A 48 -6.52 -9.13 3.72
N TYR A 49 -6.36 -7.94 3.16
CA TYR A 49 -5.06 -7.27 3.02
C TYR A 49 -4.75 -6.37 4.22
N PHE A 50 -5.78 -5.79 4.85
CA PHE A 50 -5.60 -4.90 5.99
C PHE A 50 -5.25 -5.63 7.29
N GLU A 51 -5.86 -6.78 7.56
CA GLU A 51 -5.69 -7.49 8.83
C GLU A 51 -4.23 -7.88 9.13
N PRO A 52 -3.45 -8.43 8.18
CA PRO A 52 -2.04 -8.75 8.43
C PRO A 52 -1.21 -7.51 8.80
N ILE A 53 -1.49 -6.36 8.17
CA ILE A 53 -0.80 -5.10 8.44
C ILE A 53 -1.25 -4.50 9.78
N ALA A 54 -2.53 -4.59 10.12
CA ALA A 54 -3.06 -4.06 11.39
C ALA A 54 -2.60 -4.85 12.62
N ARG A 55 -2.18 -6.10 12.43
CA ARG A 55 -1.68 -7.00 13.47
C ARG A 55 -0.15 -7.08 13.53
N HIS A 56 0.52 -6.37 12.63
CA HIS A 56 1.96 -6.20 12.59
C HIS A 56 2.46 -5.38 13.77
#